data_AF-S0KLA7-F1
#
_entry.id   AF-S0KLA7-F1
#
_cell.length_a   1.000
_cell.length_b   1.000
_cell.length_c   1.000
_cell.angle_alpha   90.00
_cell.angle_beta   90.00
_cell.angle_gamma   90.00
#
_symmetry.space_group_name_H-M   'P 1'
#
loop_
_entity.id
_entity.type
_entity.pdbx_description
1 polymer ?
#
loop_
_entity_poly.entity_id
_entity_poly.type
_entity_poly.pdbx_seq_one_letter_code
_entity_poly.pdbx_strand_id
1 'polypeptide(L)'
;MSEKIIAGTIMLTMLDGTKKFLVNKCQNEQHLVSAIAQPERTGLASILERLKEEVNLDVTHLELLELTNGVIKGQSVPLFVFEAVEKNVPLDLPHEYVWEDFKHFQQIVQKFNIEGMPSF
;
A
#
# COMPACT_ATOMS: atom_id res chain seq x y z
N MET A 1 -16.63 -6.28 -17.82
CA MET A 1 -16.71 -5.72 -16.46
C MET A 1 -15.29 -5.41 -16.04
N SER A 2 -14.92 -4.15 -15.82
CA SER A 2 -13.61 -3.81 -15.25
C SER A 2 -13.65 -4.07 -13.76
N GLU A 3 -12.78 -4.94 -13.27
CA GLU A 3 -12.62 -5.19 -11.84
C GLU A 3 -12.20 -3.89 -11.13
N LYS A 4 -12.88 -3.54 -10.03
CA LYS A 4 -12.50 -2.36 -9.25
C LYS A 4 -11.26 -2.70 -8.43
N ILE A 5 -10.19 -1.97 -8.68
CA ILE A 5 -8.92 -2.13 -7.95
C ILE A 5 -9.00 -1.31 -6.67
N ILE A 6 -8.45 -1.85 -5.60
CA ILE A 6 -8.16 -1.16 -4.34
C ILE A 6 -6.66 -1.21 -4.13
N ALA A 7 -6.07 -0.11 -3.70
CA ALA A 7 -4.64 0.00 -3.45
C ALA A 7 -4.35 0.19 -1.96
N GLY A 8 -3.14 -0.22 -1.55
CA GLY A 8 -2.66 -0.12 -0.19
C GLY A 8 -1.16 0.03 -0.09
N THR A 9 -0.72 0.66 0.99
CA THR A 9 0.67 0.68 1.44
C THR A 9 0.71 0.78 2.96
N ILE A 10 1.87 0.48 3.54
CA ILE A 10 2.15 0.67 4.96
C ILE A 10 3.33 1.62 5.07
N MET A 11 3.15 2.70 5.81
CA MET A 11 4.21 3.60 6.25
C MET A 11 4.77 3.07 7.57
N LEU A 12 5.90 2.40 7.48
CA LEU A 12 6.64 1.88 8.62
C LEU A 12 7.55 2.96 9.20
N THR A 13 7.34 3.31 10.46
CA THR A 13 8.27 4.14 11.23
C THR A 13 9.32 3.25 11.91
N MET A 14 10.56 3.38 11.45
CA MET A 14 11.73 2.70 12.01
C MET A 14 12.12 3.30 13.37
N LEU A 15 12.87 2.55 14.18
CA LEU A 15 13.34 2.99 15.49
C LEU A 15 14.25 4.22 15.44
N ASP A 16 14.95 4.43 14.32
CA ASP A 16 15.77 5.61 14.05
C ASP A 16 14.96 6.83 13.56
N GLY A 17 13.63 6.69 13.47
CA GLY A 17 12.71 7.73 12.99
C GLY A 17 12.59 7.81 11.47
N THR A 18 13.35 7.00 10.71
CA THR A 18 13.19 6.93 9.26
C THR A 18 11.88 6.24 8.89
N LYS A 19 11.35 6.56 7.70
CA LYS A 19 10.11 5.98 7.19
C LYS A 19 10.39 5.09 6.00
N LYS A 20 9.77 3.92 6.00
CA LYS A 20 9.76 2.99 4.86
C LYS A 20 8.34 2.70 4.42
N PHE A 21 8.18 2.32 3.16
CA PHE A 21 6.88 2.10 2.54
C PHE A 21 6.82 0.71 1.95
N LEU A 22 5.74 -0.02 2.26
CA LEU A 22 5.51 -1.33 1.68
C LEU A 22 5.09 -1.20 0.21
N VAL A 23 5.79 -1.92 -0.66
CA VAL A 23 5.46 -2.03 -2.08
C VAL A 23 5.53 -3.49 -2.52
N ASN A 24 4.80 -3.82 -3.58
CA ASN A 24 4.84 -5.10 -4.27
C ASN A 24 5.79 -5.03 -5.47
N LYS A 25 6.68 -6.01 -5.62
CA LYS A 25 7.53 -6.23 -6.78
C LYS A 25 6.82 -7.20 -7.72
N CYS A 26 6.51 -6.74 -8.93
CA CYS A 26 6.00 -7.59 -9.98
C CYS A 26 6.94 -7.51 -11.19
N GLN A 27 7.57 -8.64 -11.52
CA GLN A 27 8.56 -8.76 -12.58
C GLN A 27 9.75 -7.80 -12.38
N ASN A 28 9.71 -6.65 -13.05
CA ASN A 28 10.77 -5.63 -13.05
C ASN A 28 10.25 -4.25 -12.62
N GLU A 29 9.00 -4.19 -12.14
CA GLU A 29 8.36 -2.98 -11.65
C GLU A 29 7.90 -3.14 -10.21
N GLN A 30 7.78 -1.99 -9.53
CA GLN A 30 7.22 -1.90 -8.21
C GLN A 30 5.89 -1.15 -8.25
N HIS A 31 4.94 -1.64 -7.48
CA HIS A 31 3.58 -1.14 -7.41
C HIS A 31 3.10 -1.07 -5.96
N LEU A 32 2.05 -0.30 -5.73
CA LEU A 32 1.28 -0.40 -4.49
C LEU A 32 0.69 -1.81 -4.35
N VAL A 33 0.51 -2.26 -3.11
CA VAL A 33 -0.24 -3.49 -2.85
C VAL A 33 -1.64 -3.29 -3.41
N SER A 34 -2.17 -4.28 -4.12
CA SER A 34 -3.50 -4.18 -4.71
C SER A 34 -4.36 -5.39 -4.39
N ALA A 35 -5.67 -5.15 -4.33
CA ALA A 35 -6.70 -6.15 -4.18
C ALA A 35 -7.86 -5.84 -5.15
N ILE A 36 -8.58 -6.86 -5.55
CA ILE A 36 -9.81 -6.72 -6.34
C ILE A 36 -10.99 -6.56 -5.38
N ALA A 37 -11.83 -5.55 -5.61
CA ALA A 37 -13.02 -5.33 -4.81
C ALA A 37 -13.99 -6.50 -4.98
N GLN A 38 -14.37 -7.12 -3.87
CA GLN A 38 -15.35 -8.19 -3.83
C GLN A 38 -16.71 -7.63 -3.39
N PRO A 39 -17.85 -8.06 -3.95
CA PRO A 39 -19.17 -7.56 -3.57
C PRO A 39 -19.49 -7.72 -2.08
N GLU A 40 -18.91 -8.74 -1.45
CA GLU A 40 -19.19 -9.13 -0.06
C GLU A 40 -18.24 -8.48 0.96
N ARG A 41 -17.26 -7.67 0.50
CA ARG A 41 -16.24 -7.07 1.36
C ARG A 41 -16.01 -5.61 1.04
N THR A 42 -15.74 -4.83 2.07
CA THR A 42 -15.33 -3.43 1.90
C THR A 42 -13.93 -3.36 1.27
N GLY A 43 -13.59 -2.22 0.68
CA GLY A 43 -12.25 -2.03 0.13
C GLY A 43 -11.16 -2.17 1.20
N LEU A 44 -11.42 -1.64 2.39
CA LEU A 44 -10.56 -1.77 3.56
C LEU A 44 -10.35 -3.24 3.96
N ALA A 45 -11.43 -4.02 4.05
CA ALA A 45 -11.32 -5.44 4.39
C ALA A 45 -10.51 -6.23 3.35
N SER A 46 -10.69 -5.91 2.07
CA SER A 46 -9.99 -6.56 0.96
C SER A 46 -8.48 -6.31 1.01
N ILE A 47 -8.06 -5.07 1.31
CA ILE A 47 -6.62 -4.75 1.39
C ILE A 47 -5.98 -5.30 2.67
N LEU A 48 -6.69 -5.29 3.81
CA LEU A 48 -6.19 -5.88 5.05
C LEU A 48 -6.00 -7.39 4.90
N GLU A 49 -6.95 -8.09 4.26
CA GLU A 49 -6.81 -9.52 4.01
C GLU A 49 -5.58 -9.83 3.14
N ARG A 50 -5.38 -9.06 2.05
CA ARG A 50 -4.19 -9.18 1.19
C ARG A 50 -2.89 -8.98 1.97
N LEU A 51 -2.83 -7.96 2.83
CA LEU A 51 -1.65 -7.70 3.69
C LEU A 51 -1.41 -8.84 4.69
N LYS A 52 -2.48 -9.41 5.24
CA LYS A 52 -2.38 -10.55 6.16
C LYS A 52 -1.91 -11.83 5.45
N GLU A 53 -2.52 -12.17 4.32
CA GLU A 53 -2.31 -13.46 3.66
C GLU A 53 -1.01 -13.51 2.86
N GLU A 54 -0.64 -12.40 2.19
CA GLU A 54 0.46 -12.42 1.23
C GLU A 54 1.70 -11.69 1.71
N VAL A 55 1.56 -10.74 2.63
CA VAL A 55 2.70 -10.06 3.24
C VAL A 55 3.02 -10.68 4.61
N ASN A 56 2.16 -11.59 5.10
CA ASN A 56 2.28 -12.25 6.39
C ASN A 56 2.38 -11.25 7.56
N LEU A 57 1.60 -10.16 7.47
CA LEU A 57 1.58 -9.11 8.50
C LEU A 57 0.45 -9.33 9.49
N ASP A 58 0.74 -9.09 10.77
CA ASP A 58 -0.31 -8.95 11.77
C ASP A 58 -1.00 -7.60 11.60
N VAL A 59 -2.12 -7.64 10.88
CA VAL A 59 -2.93 -6.46 10.57
C VAL A 59 -3.58 -5.82 11.81
N THR A 60 -3.57 -6.48 12.97
CA THR A 60 -4.12 -5.91 14.21
C THR A 60 -3.30 -4.74 14.75
N HIS A 61 -2.05 -4.61 14.30
CA HIS A 61 -1.14 -3.52 14.65
C HIS A 61 -1.07 -2.41 13.59
N LEU A 62 -1.87 -2.49 12.53
CA LEU A 62 -1.94 -1.47 11.50
C LEU A 62 -3.04 -0.46 11.84
N GLU A 63 -2.68 0.82 11.83
CA GLU A 63 -3.63 1.90 11.99
C GLU A 63 -3.87 2.57 10.64
N LEU A 64 -5.13 2.82 10.29
CA LEU A 64 -5.45 3.54 9.06
C LEU A 64 -5.11 5.02 9.27
N LEU A 65 -4.03 5.46 8.65
CA LEU A 65 -3.59 6.85 8.70
C LEU A 65 -4.40 7.72 7.74
N GLU A 66 -4.56 7.26 6.50
CA GLU A 66 -5.21 8.03 5.45
C GLU A 66 -5.93 7.14 4.43
N LEU A 67 -7.05 7.67 3.91
CA LEU A 67 -7.74 7.14 2.74
C LEU A 67 -7.82 8.25 1.69
N THR A 68 -7.13 8.06 0.57
CA THR A 68 -7.16 8.98 -0.57
C THR A 68 -7.64 8.25 -1.83
N ASN A 69 -7.91 8.99 -2.90
CA ASN A 69 -8.26 8.44 -4.19
C ASN A 69 -7.19 8.82 -5.23
N GLY A 70 -6.68 7.82 -5.93
CA GLY A 70 -5.89 8.01 -7.13
C GLY A 70 -6.70 7.75 -8.39
N VAL A 71 -6.11 8.10 -9.54
CA VAL A 71 -6.62 7.77 -10.85
C VAL A 71 -5.60 6.95 -11.63
N ILE A 72 -5.94 5.70 -11.92
CA ILE A 72 -5.15 4.84 -12.82
C ILE A 72 -5.95 4.61 -14.09
N LYS A 73 -5.36 4.95 -15.25
CA LYS A 73 -6.00 4.72 -16.56
C LYS A 73 -7.44 5.28 -16.63
N GLY A 74 -7.70 6.42 -15.99
CA GLY A 74 -9.01 7.06 -15.93
C GLY A 74 -10.01 6.44 -14.94
N GLN A 75 -9.59 5.47 -14.12
CA GLN A 75 -10.42 4.86 -13.09
C GLN A 75 -10.00 5.36 -11.70
N SER A 76 -10.98 5.76 -10.90
CA SER A 76 -10.75 6.09 -9.49
C SER A 76 -10.41 4.82 -8.71
N VAL A 77 -9.26 4.84 -8.04
CA VAL A 77 -8.74 3.74 -7.24
C VAL A 77 -8.51 4.26 -5.82
N PRO A 78 -9.24 3.74 -4.81
CA PRO A 78 -8.99 4.10 -3.42
C PRO A 78 -7.61 3.58 -3.00
N LEU A 79 -6.85 4.42 -2.30
CA LEU A 79 -5.57 4.10 -1.70
C LEU A 79 -5.68 4.22 -0.19
N PHE A 80 -5.48 3.10 0.50
CA PHE A 80 -5.39 3.02 1.95
C PHE A 80 -3.93 3.11 2.39
N VAL A 81 -3.61 4.10 3.21
CA VAL A 81 -2.28 4.25 3.82
C VAL A 81 -2.39 3.86 5.28
N PHE A 82 -1.72 2.78 5.65
CA PHE A 82 -1.61 2.36 7.04
C PHE A 82 -0.32 2.86 7.65
N GLU A 83 -0.29 3.05 8.96
CA GLU A 83 0.94 3.25 9.71
C GLU A 83 1.24 2.07 10.63
N ALA A 84 2.53 1.83 10.83
CA ALA A 84 3.06 0.83 11.73
C ALA A 84 4.41 1.29 12.30
N VAL A 85 4.83 0.65 13.39
CA VAL A 85 6.17 0.81 13.96
C VAL A 85 6.97 -0.48 13.81
N GLU A 86 8.28 -0.36 13.67
CA GLU A 86 9.22 -1.48 13.45
C GLU A 86 9.05 -2.64 14.43
N LYS A 87 8.64 -2.36 15.68
CA LYS A 87 8.43 -3.39 16.70
C LYS A 87 7.24 -4.32 16.42
N ASN A 88 6.31 -3.88 15.57
CA ASN A 88 5.03 -4.56 15.37
C ASN A 88 4.92 -5.25 14.01
N VAL A 89 5.90 -5.08 13.12
CA VAL A 89 5.89 -5.68 11.78
C VAL A 89 7.22 -6.37 11.49
N PRO A 90 7.20 -7.53 10.79
CA PRO A 90 8.42 -8.16 10.31
C PRO A 90 9.13 -7.28 9.28
N LEU A 91 10.45 -7.19 9.40
CA LEU A 91 11.30 -6.58 8.37
C LEU A 91 11.65 -7.55 7.24
N ASP A 92 11.61 -8.85 7.53
CA ASP A 92 11.75 -9.90 6.53
C ASP A 92 10.39 -10.12 5.86
N LEU A 93 10.34 -9.85 4.56
CA LEU A 93 9.11 -9.89 3.77
C LEU A 93 9.20 -11.01 2.74
N PRO A 94 8.05 -11.55 2.29
CA PRO A 94 8.03 -12.43 1.13
C PRO A 94 8.68 -11.77 -0.09
N HIS A 95 9.21 -12.58 -1.00
CA HIS A 95 10.10 -12.09 -2.08
C HIS A 95 9.45 -11.03 -2.99
N GLU A 96 8.13 -11.10 -3.13
CA GLU A 96 7.28 -10.17 -3.88
C GLU A 96 7.08 -8.83 -3.19
N TYR A 97 7.60 -8.61 -1.99
CA TYR A 97 7.43 -7.37 -1.25
C TYR A 97 8.76 -6.78 -0.81
N VAL A 98 8.77 -5.46 -0.60
CA VAL A 98 9.92 -4.74 -0.05
C VAL A 98 9.48 -3.48 0.65
N TRP A 99 10.29 -3.11 1.64
CA TRP A 99 10.27 -1.81 2.29
C TRP A 99 11.14 -0.83 1.49
N GLU A 100 10.50 0.09 0.78
CA GLU A 100 11.18 1.15 0.01
C GLU A 100 11.32 2.44 0.82
N ASP A 101 12.28 3.28 0.44
CA ASP A 101 12.40 4.63 0.97
C ASP A 101 11.33 5.57 0.36
N PHE A 102 11.22 6.77 0.94
CA PHE A 102 10.28 7.78 0.46
C PHE A 102 10.49 8.19 -1.00
N LYS A 103 11.74 8.24 -1.48
CA LYS A 103 12.05 8.71 -2.83
C LYS A 103 11.55 7.71 -3.88
N HIS A 104 11.77 6.42 -3.66
CA HIS A 104 11.26 5.36 -4.52
C HIS A 104 9.74 5.24 -4.41
N PHE A 105 9.19 5.32 -3.21
CA PHE A 105 7.74 5.33 -3.00
C PHE A 105 7.06 6.49 -3.76
N GLN A 106 7.63 7.69 -3.71
CA GLN A 106 7.08 8.85 -4.42
C GLN A 106 7.01 8.61 -5.93
N GLN A 107 8.01 7.95 -6.53
CA GLN A 107 8.00 7.60 -7.96
C GLN A 107 6.87 6.62 -8.31
N ILE A 108 6.56 5.67 -7.41
CA ILE A 108 5.46 4.72 -7.59
C ILE A 108 4.12 5.44 -7.49
N VAL A 109 3.95 6.28 -6.48
CA VAL A 109 2.70 7.00 -6.21
C VAL A 109 2.39 8.06 -7.27
N GLN A 110 3.41 8.69 -7.87
CA GLN A 110 3.21 9.61 -9.00
C GLN A 110 2.53 8.95 -10.21
N LYS A 111 2.72 7.64 -10.41
CA LYS A 111 2.00 6.88 -11.46
C LYS A 111 0.50 6.76 -11.17
N PHE A 112 0.06 6.99 -9.93
CA PHE A 112 -1.31 6.82 -9.47
C PHE A 112 -2.18 8.09 -9.60
N ASN A 113 -1.62 9.20 -10.11
CA ASN A 113 -2.28 10.52 -10.24
C ASN A 113 -3.25 10.80 -9.08
N ILE A 114 -2.71 10.97 -7.88
CA ILE A 114 -3.48 11.15 -6.65
C ILE A 114 -4.02 12.57 -6.57
N GLU A 115 -5.33 12.69 -6.34
CA GLU A 115 -5.95 13.99 -6.07
C GLU A 115 -5.38 14.59 -4.78
N GLY A 116 -4.80 15.78 -4.87
CA GLY A 116 -4.22 16.50 -3.73
C GLY A 116 -2.71 16.29 -3.50
N MET A 117 -2.04 15.40 -4.26
CA MET A 117 -0.58 15.30 -4.23
C MET A 117 0.04 16.45 -5.04
N PRO A 118 0.96 17.27 -4.48
CA PRO A 118 1.60 18.34 -5.23
C PRO A 118 2.37 17.76 -6.42
N SER A 119 2.12 18.31 -7.61
CA SER A 119 2.97 18.07 -8.77
C SER A 119 4.20 18.95 -8.63
N PHE A 120 5.29 18.39 -8.11
CA PHE A 120 6.60 19.07 -8.08
C PHE A 120 7.33 18.87 -9.41
#